data_AF-A0A1J3I9A5-F1
#
_entry.id   AF-A0A1J3I9A5-F1
#
_cell.length_a   1.000
_cell.length_b   1.000
_cell.length_c   1.000
_cell.angle_alpha   90.00
_cell.angle_beta   90.00
_cell.angle_gamma   90.00
#
_symmetry.space_group_name_H-M   'P 1'
#
loop_
_entity.id
_entity.type
_entity.pdbx_description
1 polymer ?
#
loop_
_entity_poly.entity_id
_entity_poly.type
_entity_poly.pdbx_seq_one_letter_code
_entity_poly.pdbx_strand_id
1 'polypeptide(L)'
;DNGRVEDTTCPVYGSGSGGVGDAEISDMVVDMEIPSVLSRNTERPFTYLAELSQKWAVVKDTMHFVRGKIKCFLTGVKKFDFKKQSTYELVCYVDDGSLICEVLLHNDVVQQRIGHSAMEVTAALSSSASVSVNAMMK
;
A
#
# COMPACT_ATOMS: atom_id res chain seq x y z
N ASP A 1 -26.91 26.58 -27.90
CA ASP A 1 -27.88 27.15 -26.95
C ASP A 1 -28.83 26.03 -26.52
N ASN A 2 -29.15 25.98 -25.22
CA ASN A 2 -29.82 24.91 -24.43
C ASN A 2 -28.98 23.62 -24.24
N GLY A 3 -28.49 23.25 -23.05
CA GLY A 3 -29.24 23.06 -21.78
C GLY A 3 -30.02 21.74 -21.88
N ARG A 4 -30.04 20.78 -20.95
CA ARG A 4 -29.88 20.80 -19.49
C ARG A 4 -30.16 19.36 -19.00
N VAL A 5 -29.36 18.89 -18.02
CA VAL A 5 -29.69 17.99 -16.88
C VAL A 5 -30.09 16.52 -17.13
N GLU A 6 -29.33 15.64 -16.49
CA GLU A 6 -29.63 14.23 -16.19
C GLU A 6 -30.86 14.10 -15.29
N ASP A 7 -31.67 13.05 -15.48
CA ASP A 7 -32.13 12.32 -14.29
C ASP A 7 -32.54 10.86 -14.57
N THR A 8 -32.13 10.09 -13.58
CA THR A 8 -32.48 8.74 -13.10
C THR A 8 -33.67 7.96 -13.69
N THR A 9 -33.47 6.64 -13.66
CA THR A 9 -34.40 5.58 -13.18
C THR A 9 -34.74 4.52 -14.22
N CYS A 10 -34.18 3.31 -14.04
CA CYS A 10 -34.77 2.08 -14.56
C CYS A 10 -35.45 1.35 -13.38
N PRO A 11 -36.79 1.23 -13.34
CA PRO A 11 -37.45 0.34 -12.40
C PRO A 11 -37.54 -1.05 -13.02
N VAL A 12 -37.17 -2.10 -12.28
CA VAL A 12 -37.58 -3.45 -12.64
C VAL A 12 -38.12 -4.16 -11.41
N TYR A 13 -39.38 -4.54 -11.56
CA TYR A 13 -40.27 -5.22 -10.64
C TYR A 13 -39.96 -6.70 -10.49
N GLY A 14 -40.36 -7.22 -9.33
CA GLY A 14 -40.89 -8.57 -9.16
C GLY A 14 -40.41 -9.18 -7.84
N SER A 15 -41.22 -9.87 -7.04
CA SER A 15 -42.67 -10.09 -6.97
C SER A 15 -42.84 -10.91 -5.69
N GLY A 16 -43.85 -10.64 -4.84
CA GLY A 16 -44.16 -11.61 -3.78
C GLY A 16 -45.00 -11.15 -2.60
N SER A 17 -46.33 -11.23 -2.80
CA SER A 17 -47.38 -11.58 -1.82
C SER A 17 -47.75 -10.57 -0.72
N GLY A 18 -49.03 -10.20 -0.73
CA GLY A 18 -49.62 -9.16 0.10
C GLY A 18 -49.86 -9.54 1.56
N GLY A 19 -50.21 -8.50 2.32
CA GLY A 19 -50.60 -8.58 3.72
C GLY A 19 -50.65 -7.18 4.31
N VAL A 20 -51.82 -6.54 4.27
CA VAL A 20 -52.07 -5.26 4.94
C VAL A 20 -52.07 -5.53 6.43
N GLY A 21 -51.15 -4.90 7.15
CA GLY A 21 -51.04 -4.96 8.60
C GLY A 21 -50.27 -3.74 9.07
N ASP A 22 -51.02 -2.71 9.45
CA ASP A 22 -50.51 -1.52 10.13
C ASP A 22 -49.91 -1.97 11.46
N ALA A 23 -48.58 -2.09 11.49
CA ALA A 23 -47.82 -2.45 12.67
C ALA A 23 -46.65 -1.47 12.74
N GLU A 24 -46.80 -0.49 13.61
CA GLU A 24 -45.75 0.38 14.14
C GLU A 24 -44.42 -0.38 14.23
N ILE A 25 -43.52 -0.13 13.27
CA ILE A 25 -42.16 -0.65 13.34
C ILE A 25 -41.47 0.19 14.41
N SER A 26 -41.56 -0.29 15.64
CA SER A 26 -40.73 0.17 16.74
C SER A 26 -39.27 0.04 16.30
N ASP A 27 -38.63 1.18 16.04
CA ASP A 27 -37.19 1.29 15.79
C ASP A 27 -36.47 0.89 17.09
N MET A 28 -36.38 -0.41 17.32
CA MET A 28 -35.54 -0.96 18.37
C MET A 28 -34.11 -0.82 17.90
N VAL A 29 -33.54 0.33 18.20
CA VAL A 29 -32.09 0.54 18.24
C VAL A 29 -31.55 -0.50 19.20
N VAL A 30 -31.10 -1.64 18.67
CA VAL A 30 -30.25 -2.56 19.43
C VAL A 30 -28.97 -1.78 19.63
N ASP A 31 -28.87 -1.09 20.77
CA ASP A 31 -27.63 -0.54 21.29
C ASP A 31 -26.74 -1.74 21.61
N MET A 32 -26.10 -2.25 20.55
CA MET A 32 -25.06 -3.23 20.66
C MET A 32 -23.87 -2.46 21.20
N GLU A 33 -23.84 -2.28 22.52
CA GLU A 33 -22.68 -1.77 23.25
C GLU A 33 -21.49 -2.60 22.78
N ILE A 34 -20.70 -2.01 21.87
CA ILE A 34 -19.47 -2.60 21.39
C ILE A 34 -18.59 -2.75 22.63
N PRO A 35 -18.19 -3.97 23.01
CA PRO A 35 -17.42 -4.18 24.22
C PRO A 35 -16.24 -3.22 24.25
N SER A 36 -16.20 -2.35 25.26
CA SER A 36 -15.23 -1.28 25.46
C SER A 36 -13.81 -1.77 25.79
N VAL A 37 -13.49 -3.02 25.43
CA VAL A 37 -12.21 -3.72 25.64
C VAL A 37 -11.21 -3.40 24.51
N LEU A 38 -11.43 -2.33 23.75
CA LEU A 38 -10.49 -1.86 22.74
C LEU A 38 -10.18 -0.37 22.94
N SER A 39 -9.64 -0.04 24.12
CA SER A 39 -8.63 1.04 24.21
C SER A 39 -7.35 0.58 23.48
N ARG A 40 -7.51 0.31 22.19
CA ARG A 40 -6.47 -0.13 21.27
C ARG A 40 -5.99 1.14 20.59
N ASN A 41 -4.68 1.38 20.64
CA ASN A 41 -3.96 2.49 20.02
C ASN A 41 -4.78 3.15 18.88
N THR A 42 -5.22 4.40 19.07
CA THR A 42 -6.06 5.12 18.10
C THR A 42 -5.34 5.47 16.79
N GLU A 43 -4.02 5.21 16.72
CA GLU A 43 -3.26 5.34 15.49
C GLU A 43 -3.75 4.31 14.45
N ARG A 44 -4.24 4.81 13.30
CA ARG A 44 -4.58 3.95 12.16
C ARG A 44 -3.36 3.08 11.81
N PRO A 45 -3.50 1.74 11.72
CA PRO A 45 -2.35 0.83 11.56
C PRO A 45 -1.63 1.01 10.22
N PHE A 46 -2.39 1.37 9.17
CA PHE A 46 -1.90 1.76 7.85
C PHE A 46 -2.97 2.61 7.13
N THR A 47 -2.59 3.21 6.02
CA THR A 47 -3.44 3.96 5.06
C THR A 47 -3.17 3.43 3.64
N TYR A 48 -3.76 4.08 2.64
CA TYR A 48 -3.65 3.72 1.23
C TYR A 48 -2.81 4.75 0.45
N LEU A 49 -2.14 4.29 -0.61
CA LEU A 49 -1.37 5.11 -1.54
C LEU A 49 -2.27 6.15 -2.21
N ALA A 50 -3.50 5.80 -2.56
CA ALA A 50 -4.48 6.74 -3.11
C ALA A 50 -4.75 7.91 -2.14
N GLU A 51 -4.98 7.62 -0.85
CA GLU A 51 -5.24 8.64 0.18
C GLU A 51 -4.00 9.51 0.41
N LEU A 52 -2.81 8.90 0.48
CA LEU A 52 -1.56 9.62 0.67
C LEU A 52 -1.22 10.50 -0.55
N SER A 53 -1.51 10.03 -1.76
CA SER A 53 -1.35 10.77 -3.02
C SER A 53 -2.30 11.98 -3.10
N GLN A 54 -3.57 11.80 -2.73
CA GLN A 54 -4.53 12.91 -2.65
C GLN A 54 -4.08 13.94 -1.61
N LYS A 55 -3.64 13.50 -0.43
CA LYS A 55 -3.09 14.39 0.60
C LYS A 55 -1.89 15.17 0.06
N TRP A 56 -0.95 14.50 -0.63
CA TRP A 56 0.19 15.15 -1.26
C TRP A 56 -0.25 16.20 -2.28
N ALA A 57 -1.21 15.88 -3.16
CA ALA A 57 -1.71 16.81 -4.17
C ALA A 57 -2.24 18.12 -3.58
N VAL A 58 -2.82 18.08 -2.37
CA VAL A 58 -3.34 19.26 -1.66
C VAL A 58 -2.21 20.05 -0.98
N VAL A 59 -1.19 19.39 -0.42
CA VAL A 59 -0.20 20.05 0.45
C VAL A 59 1.16 20.28 -0.20
N LYS A 60 1.41 19.77 -1.42
CA LYS A 60 2.71 19.81 -2.11
C LYS A 60 3.32 21.21 -2.26
N ASP A 61 2.49 22.24 -2.30
CA ASP A 61 2.96 23.63 -2.46
C ASP A 61 3.42 24.25 -1.12
N THR A 62 3.09 23.60 0.00
CA THR A 62 3.38 24.11 1.36
C THR A 62 4.29 23.18 2.18
N MET A 63 4.41 21.91 1.79
CA MET A 63 5.14 20.86 2.52
C MET A 63 6.09 20.12 1.58
N HIS A 64 7.22 19.64 2.11
CA HIS A 64 8.21 18.91 1.30
C HIS A 64 7.88 17.43 1.08
N PHE A 65 7.09 16.82 1.98
CA PHE A 65 6.68 15.42 1.86
C PHE A 65 5.42 15.12 2.69
N VAL A 66 4.79 13.99 2.40
CA VAL A 66 3.79 13.35 3.26
C VAL A 66 4.31 11.99 3.72
N ARG A 67 3.87 11.55 4.90
CA ARG A 67 4.28 10.28 5.50
C ARG A 67 3.05 9.47 5.92
N GLY A 68 3.09 8.17 5.68
CA GLY A 68 2.10 7.20 6.11
C GLY A 68 2.70 5.80 6.16
N LYS A 69 2.06 4.90 6.91
CA LYS A 69 2.35 3.46 6.88
C LYS A 69 1.43 2.84 5.85
N ILE A 70 1.97 2.10 4.88
CA ILE A 70 1.21 1.43 3.83
C ILE A 70 1.44 -0.08 3.94
N LYS A 71 0.38 -0.87 3.89
CA LYS A 71 0.48 -2.32 3.70
C LYS A 71 0.46 -2.59 2.20
N CYS A 72 1.54 -3.09 1.63
CA CYS A 72 1.67 -3.33 0.19
C CYS A 72 2.52 -4.57 -0.10
N PHE A 73 2.56 -4.97 -1.36
CA PHE A 73 3.46 -6.01 -1.87
C PHE A 73 4.29 -5.45 -3.03
N LEU A 74 5.52 -5.94 -3.16
CA LEU A 74 6.36 -5.65 -4.33
C LEU A 74 5.81 -6.40 -5.54
N THR A 75 5.51 -5.68 -6.61
CA THR A 75 4.98 -6.26 -7.87
C THR A 75 6.03 -6.38 -8.95
N GLY A 76 7.12 -5.60 -8.87
CA GLY A 76 8.22 -5.71 -9.80
C GLY A 76 9.44 -4.88 -9.40
N VAL A 77 10.59 -5.21 -9.98
CA VAL A 77 11.82 -4.41 -9.86
C VAL A 77 11.98 -3.60 -11.13
N LYS A 78 12.12 -2.28 -11.00
CA LYS A 78 12.36 -1.38 -12.13
C LYS A 78 13.85 -1.18 -12.39
N LYS A 79 14.62 -0.91 -11.33
CA LYS A 79 16.07 -0.69 -11.39
C LYS A 79 16.71 -1.24 -10.13
N PHE A 80 17.84 -1.94 -10.29
CA PHE A 80 18.71 -2.27 -9.19
C PHE A 80 20.15 -1.99 -9.59
N ASP A 81 20.72 -0.95 -8.98
CA ASP A 81 22.11 -0.56 -9.21
C ASP A 81 22.89 -0.55 -7.89
N PHE A 82 24.15 -0.95 -8.02
CA PHE A 82 25.11 -1.11 -6.93
C PHE A 82 26.54 -1.16 -7.46
N LYS A 83 26.72 -1.35 -8.77
CA LYS A 83 28.04 -1.48 -9.37
C LYS A 83 28.67 -0.10 -9.43
N LYS A 84 29.87 0.05 -8.84
CA LYS A 84 30.62 1.32 -8.76
C LYS A 84 29.95 2.40 -7.91
N GLN A 85 28.95 2.05 -7.10
CA GLN A 85 28.31 2.95 -6.13
C GLN A 85 28.70 2.54 -4.70
N SER A 86 28.68 3.50 -3.76
CA SER A 86 28.87 3.22 -2.34
C SER A 86 27.61 2.67 -1.67
N THR A 87 26.43 2.91 -2.28
CA THR A 87 25.12 2.53 -1.76
C THR A 87 24.31 1.76 -2.80
N TYR A 88 23.30 1.02 -2.33
CA TYR A 88 22.31 0.41 -3.20
C TYR A 88 21.28 1.43 -3.69
N GLU A 89 20.95 1.36 -4.97
CA GLU A 89 19.82 2.06 -5.57
C GLU A 89 18.82 1.01 -6.08
N LEU A 90 17.79 0.73 -5.27
CA LEU A 90 16.73 -0.21 -5.62
C LEU A 90 15.41 0.51 -5.82
N VAL A 91 14.92 0.50 -7.05
CA VAL A 91 13.64 1.07 -7.46
C VAL A 91 12.69 -0.06 -7.83
N CYS A 92 11.53 -0.09 -7.17
CA CYS A 92 10.53 -1.14 -7.32
C CYS A 92 9.14 -0.56 -7.59
N TYR A 93 8.24 -1.41 -8.07
CA TYR A 93 6.80 -1.15 -8.05
C TYR A 93 6.17 -1.82 -6.84
N VAL A 94 5.27 -1.10 -6.17
CA VAL A 94 4.43 -1.62 -5.08
C VAL A 94 2.97 -1.46 -5.42
N ASP A 95 2.15 -2.39 -4.93
CA ASP A 95 0.69 -2.35 -5.01
C ASP A 95 0.10 -2.56 -3.61
N ASP A 96 -0.82 -1.68 -3.22
CA ASP A 96 -1.58 -1.77 -1.96
C ASP A 96 -3.08 -2.07 -2.18
N GLY A 97 -3.48 -2.34 -3.44
CA GLY A 97 -4.86 -2.55 -3.87
C GLY A 97 -5.61 -1.26 -4.24
N SER A 98 -5.04 -0.09 -3.96
CA SER A 98 -5.62 1.21 -4.34
C SER A 98 -4.87 1.90 -5.48
N LEU A 99 -3.55 1.71 -5.54
CA LEU A 99 -2.68 2.34 -6.53
C LEU A 99 -1.38 1.51 -6.67
N ILE A 100 -0.88 1.42 -7.91
CA ILE A 100 0.48 0.93 -8.17
C ILE A 100 1.39 2.14 -8.29
N CYS A 101 2.48 2.17 -7.53
CA CYS A 101 3.45 3.26 -7.62
C CYS A 101 4.89 2.77 -7.61
N GLU A 102 5.79 3.63 -8.10
CA GLU A 102 7.22 3.44 -8.04
C GLU A 102 7.77 3.94 -6.69
N VAL A 103 8.65 3.15 -6.08
CA VAL A 103 9.30 3.47 -4.81
C VAL A 103 10.80 3.25 -4.89
N LEU A 104 11.56 4.17 -4.28
CA LEU A 104 12.98 3.99 -3.99
C LEU A 104 13.13 3.41 -2.59
N LEU A 105 13.73 2.22 -2.48
CA LEU A 105 14.03 1.62 -1.18
C LEU A 105 15.28 2.28 -0.60
N HIS A 106 15.21 2.62 0.69
CA HIS A 106 16.35 3.19 1.40
C HIS A 106 17.51 2.19 1.44
N ASN A 107 18.74 2.68 1.24
CA ASN A 107 19.96 1.86 1.21
C ASN A 107 20.04 0.86 2.36
N ASP A 108 19.79 1.33 3.59
CA ASP A 108 19.95 0.50 4.79
C ASP A 108 19.03 -0.71 4.81
N VAL A 109 17.80 -0.59 4.27
CA VAL A 109 16.86 -1.70 4.15
C VAL A 109 17.41 -2.75 3.18
N VAL A 110 17.98 -2.30 2.06
CA VAL A 110 18.55 -3.19 1.04
C VAL A 110 19.82 -3.87 1.56
N GLN A 111 20.72 -3.10 2.17
CA GLN A 111 21.95 -3.61 2.76
C GLN A 111 21.69 -4.60 3.89
N GLN A 112 20.75 -4.31 4.79
CA GLN A 112 20.37 -5.25 5.87
C GLN A 112 19.82 -6.56 5.31
N ARG A 113 19.08 -6.50 4.18
CA ARG A 113 18.55 -7.71 3.55
C ARG A 113 19.62 -8.53 2.83
N ILE A 114 20.62 -7.88 2.24
CA ILE A 114 21.72 -8.54 1.52
C ILE A 114 22.80 -9.05 2.48
N GLY A 115 23.03 -8.35 3.59
CA GLY A 115 24.07 -8.69 4.58
C GLY A 115 25.46 -8.11 4.27
N HIS A 116 25.60 -7.40 3.15
CA HIS A 116 26.85 -6.79 2.70
C HIS A 116 26.57 -5.42 2.09
N SER A 117 27.57 -4.55 2.10
CA SER A 117 27.53 -3.26 1.41
C SER A 117 27.64 -3.41 -0.11
N ALA A 118 27.18 -2.40 -0.85
CA ALA A 118 27.28 -2.37 -2.32
C ALA A 118 28.74 -2.51 -2.81
N MET A 119 29.69 -1.95 -2.07
CA MET A 119 31.12 -2.04 -2.35
C MET A 119 31.66 -3.45 -2.17
N GLU A 120 31.33 -4.12 -1.06
CA GLU A 120 31.76 -5.50 -0.80
C GLU A 120 31.21 -6.44 -1.87
N VAL A 121 29.94 -6.30 -2.24
CA VAL A 121 29.34 -7.07 -3.33
C VAL A 121 30.04 -6.78 -4.66
N THR A 122 30.31 -5.51 -4.98
CA THR A 122 31.03 -5.14 -6.21
C THR A 122 32.44 -5.72 -6.25
N ALA A 123 33.17 -5.66 -5.13
CA ALA A 123 34.52 -6.21 -5.02
C ALA A 123 34.51 -7.74 -5.16
N ALA A 124 33.56 -8.42 -4.51
CA ALA A 124 33.39 -9.87 -4.61
C ALA A 124 33.07 -10.30 -6.06
N LEU A 125 32.18 -9.59 -6.75
CA LEU A 125 31.83 -9.88 -8.15
C LEU A 125 32.94 -9.55 -9.15
N SER A 126 33.86 -8.64 -8.80
CA SER A 126 35.01 -8.28 -9.64
C SER A 126 36.21 -9.20 -9.43
N SER A 127 36.20 -10.02 -8.38
CA SER A 127 37.24 -11.01 -8.11
C SER A 127 37.14 -12.18 -9.09
N SER A 128 38.25 -12.55 -9.73
CA SER A 128 38.34 -13.72 -10.61
C SER A 128 38.39 -15.05 -9.85
N ALA A 129 38.19 -15.05 -8.52
CA ALA A 129 38.25 -16.24 -7.70
C ALA A 129 37.00 -17.12 -7.93
N SER A 130 37.18 -18.24 -8.63
CA SER A 130 36.17 -19.30 -8.67
C SER A 130 36.04 -19.91 -7.27
N VAL A 131 34.99 -19.53 -6.53
CA VAL A 131 34.68 -20.19 -5.26
C VAL A 131 34.22 -21.61 -5.60
N SER A 132 35.06 -22.60 -5.31
CA SER A 132 34.67 -24.01 -5.37
C SER A 132 33.49 -24.23 -4.43
N VAL A 133 32.33 -24.55 -5.02
CA VAL A 133 31.04 -24.73 -4.34
C VAL A 133 31.09 -25.80 -3.23
N ASN A 134 32.15 -26.61 -3.18
CA ASN A 134 32.34 -27.68 -2.21
C ASN A 134 32.85 -27.21 -0.83
N ALA A 135 33.22 -25.93 -0.65
CA ALA A 135 33.75 -25.44 0.64
C ALA A 135 32.69 -24.91 1.62
N MET A 136 31.42 -24.77 1.20
CA MET A 136 30.34 -24.19 2.03
C MET A 136 29.38 -25.22 2.65
N MET A 137 29.61 -26.52 2.46
CA MET A 137 28.90 -27.58 3.19
C MET A 137 29.81 -28.13 4.30
N LYS A 138 29.88 -27.45 5.44
CA LYS A 138 30.35 -28.00 6.71
C LYS A 138 29.54 -27.43 7.86
#